data_AF-A0A975EGD9-F1
#
_entry.id   AF-A0A975EGD9-F1
#
_cell.length_a   1.000
_cell.length_b   1.000
_cell.length_c   1.000
_cell.angle_alpha   90.00
_cell.angle_beta   90.00
_cell.angle_gamma   90.00
#
_symmetry.space_group_name_H-M   'P 1'
#
loop_
_entity.id
_entity.type
_entity.pdbx_description
1 polymer ?
#
loop_
_entity_poly.entity_id
_entity_poly.type
_entity_poly.pdbx_seq_one_letter_code
_entity_poly.pdbx_strand_id
1 'polypeptide(L)'
;MKTYIIIMISLVSLISGLRGQTIEWGSEVFSQIVDSKGAALDNTYVFEIGVFADTFTPTDANTDDWFANWFAFDRAAYSETNGYFASTAEMTDAGTSESPFMTAAAPSFEGLEAYVWVRNSATPSPTTEWFLVKSPAWTFPDATPGCCDNALPVQWSLADLTPTNTPVWGSQMGTDGQGEFTSDGVYELQTYTFVPEPSSALLALLGCAFLLTRRSRPQ
;
A
#
# COMPACT_ATOMS: atom_id res chain seq x y z
N MET A 1 -43.07 45.36 -31.54
CA MET A 1 -41.65 45.34 -31.13
C MET A 1 -41.55 45.63 -29.65
N LYS A 2 -41.31 44.62 -28.81
CA LYS A 2 -40.83 44.80 -27.43
C LYS A 2 -39.76 43.74 -27.19
N THR A 3 -38.57 44.23 -26.89
CA THR A 3 -37.28 43.56 -26.89
C THR A 3 -37.16 42.62 -25.69
N TYR A 4 -36.68 41.40 -25.93
CA TYR A 4 -36.28 40.44 -24.90
C TYR A 4 -34.86 40.79 -24.42
N ILE A 5 -34.67 40.96 -23.11
CA ILE A 5 -33.34 41.03 -22.49
C ILE A 5 -33.07 39.66 -21.88
N ILE A 6 -32.22 38.88 -22.54
CA ILE A 6 -31.67 37.62 -22.02
C ILE A 6 -30.46 38.01 -21.17
N ILE A 7 -30.56 37.84 -19.85
CA ILE A 7 -29.40 37.98 -18.95
C ILE A 7 -28.64 36.65 -19.02
N MET A 8 -27.53 36.66 -19.75
CA MET A 8 -26.58 35.56 -19.75
C MET A 8 -25.63 35.75 -18.56
N ILE A 9 -25.81 34.95 -17.51
CA ILE A 9 -24.86 34.90 -16.38
C ILE A 9 -23.66 34.09 -16.86
N SER A 10 -22.58 34.79 -17.21
CA SER A 10 -21.28 34.17 -17.46
C SER A 10 -20.77 33.56 -16.16
N LEU A 11 -20.75 32.23 -16.11
CA LEU A 11 -20.05 31.45 -15.10
C LEU A 11 -18.54 31.63 -15.33
N VAL A 12 -17.94 32.61 -14.65
CA VAL A 12 -16.48 32.71 -14.54
C VAL A 12 -16.07 31.68 -13.51
N SER A 13 -15.71 30.47 -13.97
CA SER A 13 -15.00 29.51 -13.15
C SER A 13 -13.65 30.13 -12.77
N LEU A 14 -13.53 30.59 -11.53
CA LEU A 14 -12.21 30.82 -10.94
C LEU A 14 -11.49 29.48 -10.95
N ILE A 15 -10.52 29.33 -11.85
CA ILE A 15 -9.49 28.32 -11.71
C ILE A 15 -8.60 28.83 -10.58
N SER A 16 -9.00 28.56 -9.34
CA SER A 16 -8.05 28.56 -8.24
C SER A 16 -7.04 27.47 -8.62
N GLY A 17 -5.81 27.85 -8.93
CA GLY A 17 -4.74 26.86 -9.02
C GLY A 17 -4.62 26.25 -7.64
N LEU A 18 -5.08 25.02 -7.48
CA LEU A 18 -4.65 24.17 -6.37
C LEU A 18 -3.15 24.06 -6.55
N ARG A 19 -2.38 24.64 -5.63
CA ARG A 19 -0.92 24.54 -5.64
C ARG A 19 -0.52 23.99 -4.30
N GLY A 20 -0.42 22.68 -4.22
CA GLY A 20 0.18 22.02 -3.08
C GLY A 20 1.48 21.32 -3.46
N GLN A 21 1.95 20.42 -2.59
CA GLN A 21 3.29 19.85 -2.71
C GLN A 21 3.29 18.57 -3.55
N THR A 22 4.21 18.50 -4.51
CA THR A 22 4.44 17.29 -5.32
C THR A 22 5.20 16.25 -4.52
N ILE A 23 4.74 15.00 -4.58
CA ILE A 23 5.39 13.83 -4.02
C ILE A 23 5.73 12.89 -5.17
N GLU A 24 7.02 12.63 -5.35
CA GLU A 24 7.56 11.60 -6.23
C GLU A 24 7.90 10.39 -5.38
N TRP A 25 7.42 9.21 -5.76
CA TRP A 25 7.69 8.00 -5.00
C TRP A 25 7.92 6.79 -5.89
N GLY A 26 8.70 5.82 -5.40
CA GLY A 26 8.99 4.63 -6.19
C GLY A 26 10.15 3.77 -5.68
N SER A 27 10.78 3.09 -6.63
CA SER A 27 11.98 2.27 -6.50
C SER A 27 13.04 2.72 -7.50
N GLU A 28 14.27 2.24 -7.33
CA GLU A 28 15.31 2.46 -8.33
C GLU A 28 15.03 1.69 -9.64
N VAL A 29 15.71 2.07 -10.73
CA VAL A 29 15.61 1.31 -11.98
C VAL A 29 16.47 0.06 -11.88
N PHE A 30 15.97 -1.06 -12.42
CA PHE A 30 16.58 -2.39 -12.33
C PHE A 30 16.64 -2.96 -10.90
N SER A 31 15.72 -2.53 -10.05
CA SER A 31 15.49 -3.09 -8.72
C SER A 31 15.05 -4.55 -8.78
N GLN A 32 15.52 -5.34 -7.82
CA GLN A 32 15.04 -6.71 -7.65
C GLN A 32 13.77 -6.69 -6.81
N ILE A 33 12.63 -6.61 -7.48
CA ILE A 33 11.29 -6.62 -6.89
C ILE A 33 10.64 -7.95 -7.28
N VAL A 34 10.48 -8.83 -6.29
CA VAL A 34 10.17 -10.24 -6.52
C VAL A 34 9.03 -10.77 -5.65
N ASP A 35 8.51 -11.93 -6.04
CA ASP A 35 7.49 -12.67 -5.32
C ASP A 35 8.09 -13.57 -4.23
N SER A 36 7.22 -14.28 -3.51
CA SER A 36 7.59 -15.20 -2.43
C SER A 36 8.48 -16.38 -2.88
N LYS A 37 8.64 -16.57 -4.19
CA LYS A 37 9.44 -17.61 -4.84
C LYS A 37 10.68 -17.03 -5.53
N GLY A 38 10.94 -15.73 -5.41
CA GLY A 38 12.07 -15.04 -6.01
C GLY A 38 11.90 -14.75 -7.51
N ALA A 39 10.68 -14.88 -8.06
CA ALA A 39 10.38 -14.48 -9.43
C ALA A 39 10.05 -12.98 -9.49
N ALA A 40 10.48 -12.29 -10.55
CA ALA A 40 10.14 -10.88 -10.73
C ALA A 40 8.61 -10.68 -10.72
N LEU A 41 8.16 -9.60 -10.07
CA LEU A 41 6.74 -9.24 -10.11
C LEU A 41 6.28 -8.91 -11.53
N ASP A 42 4.97 -8.88 -11.73
CA ASP A 42 4.33 -8.54 -13.00
C ASP A 42 3.21 -7.51 -12.80
N ASN A 43 2.53 -7.16 -13.90
CA ASN A 43 1.41 -6.21 -13.88
C ASN A 43 0.15 -6.69 -13.13
N THR A 44 0.15 -7.89 -12.53
CA THR A 44 -0.95 -8.32 -11.64
C THR A 44 -0.84 -7.70 -10.24
N TYR A 45 0.32 -7.15 -9.89
CA TYR A 45 0.54 -6.47 -8.63
C TYR A 45 0.12 -5.00 -8.69
N VAL A 46 -0.45 -4.54 -7.59
CA VAL A 46 -0.84 -3.16 -7.36
C VAL A 46 0.15 -2.55 -6.37
N PHE A 47 0.70 -1.39 -6.72
CA PHE A 47 1.65 -0.63 -5.91
C PHE A 47 0.95 0.64 -5.47
N GLU A 48 0.71 0.80 -4.17
CA GLU A 48 0.04 1.97 -3.61
C GLU A 48 0.91 2.60 -2.52
N ILE A 49 0.86 3.92 -2.46
CA ILE A 49 1.27 4.68 -1.29
C ILE A 49 0.04 5.24 -0.61
N GLY A 50 0.03 5.26 0.72
CA GLY A 50 -1.14 5.69 1.47
C GLY A 50 -0.97 5.56 2.96
N VAL A 51 -2.09 5.57 3.67
CA VAL A 51 -2.16 5.50 5.13
C VAL A 51 -3.25 4.53 5.56
N PHE A 52 -3.14 4.04 6.79
CA PHE A 52 -4.27 3.38 7.44
C PHE A 52 -5.14 4.40 8.17
N ALA A 53 -6.40 4.04 8.41
CA ALA A 53 -7.33 4.82 9.20
C ALA A 53 -6.75 5.20 10.57
N ASP A 54 -7.17 6.37 11.08
CA ASP A 54 -6.77 6.81 12.40
C ASP A 54 -7.10 5.72 13.44
N THR A 55 -6.16 5.46 14.35
CA THR A 55 -6.15 4.35 15.33
C THR A 55 -5.94 2.93 14.79
N PHE A 56 -5.86 2.71 13.47
CA PHE A 56 -5.55 1.40 12.91
C PHE A 56 -4.03 1.21 12.73
N THR A 57 -3.44 0.31 13.52
CA THR A 57 -2.05 -0.11 13.32
C THR A 57 -2.04 -1.48 12.63
N PRO A 58 -1.47 -1.60 11.41
CA PRO A 58 -1.40 -2.87 10.72
C PRO A 58 -0.47 -3.85 11.46
N THR A 59 -0.96 -5.08 11.65
CA THR A 59 -0.26 -6.21 12.26
C THR A 59 -0.63 -7.50 11.54
N ASP A 60 0.10 -8.59 11.76
CA ASP A 60 -0.28 -9.92 11.26
C ASP A 60 -1.63 -10.42 11.81
N ALA A 61 -1.98 -10.00 13.03
CA ALA A 61 -3.23 -10.42 13.68
C ALA A 61 -4.51 -9.77 13.11
N ASN A 62 -4.40 -8.74 12.27
CA ASN A 62 -5.55 -7.98 11.74
C ASN A 62 -5.54 -7.81 10.23
N THR A 63 -4.85 -8.69 9.49
CA THR A 63 -4.72 -8.60 8.01
C THR A 63 -6.05 -8.62 7.26
N ASP A 64 -7.08 -9.26 7.82
CA ASP A 64 -8.44 -9.27 7.26
C ASP A 64 -9.05 -7.86 7.17
N ASP A 65 -8.64 -6.96 8.05
CA ASP A 65 -9.17 -5.60 8.15
C ASP A 65 -8.33 -4.57 7.40
N TRP A 66 -7.16 -4.93 6.87
CA TRP A 66 -6.22 -3.98 6.27
C TRP A 66 -6.85 -3.21 5.12
N PHE A 67 -7.46 -3.91 4.17
CA PHE A 67 -8.04 -3.26 2.99
C PHE A 67 -9.19 -2.33 3.34
N ALA A 68 -10.00 -2.67 4.34
CA ALA A 68 -11.12 -1.83 4.80
C ALA A 68 -10.64 -0.55 5.50
N ASN A 69 -9.43 -0.56 6.06
CA ASN A 69 -8.83 0.58 6.76
C ASN A 69 -7.77 1.31 5.91
N TRP A 70 -7.58 0.93 4.65
CA TRP A 70 -6.57 1.53 3.77
C TRP A 70 -7.11 2.72 2.99
N PHE A 71 -6.39 3.85 3.08
CA PHE A 71 -6.62 5.03 2.27
C PHE A 71 -5.44 5.24 1.33
N ALA A 72 -5.63 4.90 0.06
CA ALA A 72 -4.63 5.14 -0.98
C ALA A 72 -4.53 6.64 -1.26
N PHE A 73 -3.30 7.14 -1.28
CA PHE A 73 -2.96 8.48 -1.74
C PHE A 73 -2.67 8.48 -3.25
N ASP A 74 -1.89 7.51 -3.71
CA ASP A 74 -1.54 7.35 -5.12
C ASP A 74 -1.22 5.89 -5.46
N ARG A 75 -1.17 5.56 -6.75
CA ARG A 75 -0.85 4.23 -7.26
C ARG A 75 0.15 4.31 -8.42
N ALA A 76 1.14 3.43 -8.39
CA ALA A 76 2.13 3.30 -9.45
C ALA A 76 1.88 2.05 -10.31
N ALA A 77 2.28 2.12 -11.58
CA ALA A 77 2.39 0.96 -12.45
C ALA A 77 3.80 0.37 -12.38
N TYR A 78 3.90 -0.95 -12.51
CA TYR A 78 5.19 -1.65 -12.55
C TYR A 78 5.72 -1.78 -13.98
N SER A 79 7.00 -1.48 -14.16
CA SER A 79 7.71 -1.67 -15.41
C SER A 79 8.42 -3.01 -15.40
N GLU A 80 7.77 -4.07 -15.90
CA GLU A 80 8.39 -5.41 -16.00
C GLU A 80 9.71 -5.41 -16.79
N THR A 81 9.81 -4.56 -17.81
CA THR A 81 11.02 -4.47 -18.65
C THR A 81 12.21 -3.86 -17.91
N ASN A 82 11.95 -2.90 -17.02
CA ASN A 82 13.00 -2.13 -16.37
C ASN A 82 13.11 -2.43 -14.86
N GLY A 83 12.24 -3.28 -14.31
CA GLY A 83 12.28 -3.71 -12.90
C GLY A 83 12.08 -2.58 -11.90
N TYR A 84 11.09 -1.70 -12.10
CA TYR A 84 10.80 -0.62 -11.16
C TYR A 84 9.33 -0.20 -11.19
N PHE A 85 8.89 0.47 -10.14
CA PHE A 85 7.67 1.28 -10.13
C PHE A 85 8.01 2.69 -9.69
N ALA A 86 7.31 3.68 -10.25
CA ALA A 86 7.39 5.06 -9.81
C ALA A 86 6.09 5.79 -10.18
N SER A 87 5.73 6.78 -9.38
CA SER A 87 4.62 7.69 -9.66
C SER A 87 4.86 9.05 -9.03
N THR A 88 4.05 10.01 -9.44
CA THR A 88 4.06 11.38 -8.95
C THR A 88 2.62 11.81 -8.71
N ALA A 89 2.35 12.37 -7.53
CA ALA A 89 1.05 12.94 -7.21
C ALA A 89 1.22 14.26 -6.45
N GLU A 90 0.31 15.19 -6.71
CA GLU A 90 0.24 16.46 -5.98
C GLU A 90 -0.71 16.30 -4.80
N MET A 91 -0.24 16.74 -3.63
CA MET A 91 -1.10 16.92 -2.47
C MET A 91 -1.82 18.27 -2.60
N THR A 92 -3.11 18.32 -2.31
CA THR A 92 -3.93 19.53 -2.37
C THR A 92 -3.83 20.34 -1.08
N ASP A 93 -4.32 21.58 -1.10
CA ASP A 93 -4.48 22.44 0.09
C ASP A 93 -5.46 21.86 1.15
N ALA A 94 -6.24 20.83 0.79
CA ALA A 94 -7.08 20.10 1.73
C ALA A 94 -6.36 18.89 2.36
N GLY A 95 -5.08 18.70 2.02
CA GLY A 95 -4.27 17.55 2.42
C GLY A 95 -4.69 16.24 1.75
N THR A 96 -5.43 16.32 0.63
CA THR A 96 -5.83 15.14 -0.16
C THR A 96 -4.91 14.98 -1.38
N SER A 97 -5.10 13.95 -2.19
CA SER A 97 -4.34 13.73 -3.43
C SER A 97 -5.11 14.18 -4.66
N GLU A 98 -4.41 14.62 -5.71
CA GLU A 98 -4.96 14.76 -7.06
C GLU A 98 -4.94 13.45 -7.88
N SER A 99 -4.36 12.37 -7.33
CA SER A 99 -4.31 11.08 -8.00
C SER A 99 -5.72 10.55 -8.30
N PRO A 100 -5.98 10.03 -9.52
CA PRO A 100 -7.24 9.37 -9.85
C PRO A 100 -7.47 8.08 -9.06
N PHE A 101 -6.44 7.57 -8.37
CA PHE A 101 -6.50 6.36 -7.55
C PHE A 101 -6.68 6.64 -6.06
N MET A 102 -6.80 7.91 -5.65
CA MET A 102 -7.04 8.25 -4.26
C MET A 102 -8.33 7.60 -3.75
N THR A 103 -8.30 7.02 -2.54
CA THR A 103 -9.51 6.48 -1.92
C THR A 103 -10.53 7.60 -1.71
N ALA A 104 -11.75 7.42 -2.23
CA ALA A 104 -12.83 8.37 -2.02
C ALA A 104 -13.14 8.51 -0.51
N ALA A 105 -13.32 9.75 -0.05
CA ALA A 105 -13.52 10.08 1.37
C ALA A 105 -12.33 9.73 2.29
N ALA A 106 -11.11 9.61 1.75
CA ALA A 106 -9.90 9.62 2.57
C ALA A 106 -9.84 10.88 3.46
N PRO A 107 -9.26 10.78 4.67
CA PRO A 107 -8.97 11.95 5.49
C PRO A 107 -7.89 12.83 4.83
N SER A 108 -7.58 13.97 5.45
CA SER A 108 -6.32 14.65 5.14
C SER A 108 -5.16 13.71 5.47
N PHE A 109 -4.20 13.62 4.55
CA PHE A 109 -2.95 12.87 4.70
C PHE A 109 -1.89 13.67 5.45
N GLU A 110 -2.07 14.98 5.62
CA GLU A 110 -1.11 15.90 6.25
C GLU A 110 -0.51 15.35 7.55
N GLY A 111 0.81 15.30 7.62
CA GLY A 111 1.57 14.88 8.80
C GLY A 111 1.46 13.38 9.13
N LEU A 112 0.76 12.57 8.33
CA LEU A 112 0.64 11.13 8.55
C LEU A 112 1.86 10.38 8.00
N GLU A 113 2.22 9.28 8.65
CA GLU A 113 3.26 8.36 8.16
C GLU A 113 2.75 7.58 6.95
N ALA A 114 3.47 7.67 5.84
CA ALA A 114 3.13 6.95 4.62
C ALA A 114 3.62 5.49 4.69
N TYR A 115 2.79 4.61 4.14
CA TYR A 115 3.12 3.22 3.88
C TYR A 115 3.17 2.99 2.38
N VAL A 116 4.06 2.09 1.95
CA VAL A 116 4.00 1.49 0.61
C VAL A 116 3.41 0.09 0.77
N TRP A 117 2.29 -0.17 0.08
CA TRP A 117 1.62 -1.46 0.05
C TRP A 117 1.65 -2.03 -1.36
N VAL A 118 2.32 -3.17 -1.53
CA VAL A 118 2.36 -3.92 -2.79
C VAL A 118 1.58 -5.22 -2.61
N ARG A 119 0.66 -5.50 -3.54
CA ARG A 119 -0.24 -6.66 -3.42
C ARG A 119 -0.79 -7.16 -4.75
N ASN A 120 -1.00 -8.48 -4.88
CA ASN A 120 -1.73 -9.07 -6.02
C ASN A 120 -3.25 -9.22 -5.77
N SER A 121 -3.70 -9.12 -4.51
CA SER A 121 -5.11 -9.23 -4.10
C SER A 121 -5.37 -8.37 -2.88
N ALA A 122 -6.61 -7.92 -2.69
CA ALA A 122 -7.05 -7.17 -1.50
C ALA A 122 -7.45 -8.09 -0.33
N THR A 123 -7.72 -9.37 -0.61
CA THR A 123 -8.22 -10.32 0.39
C THR A 123 -7.09 -11.27 0.78
N PRO A 124 -6.80 -11.43 2.09
CA PRO A 124 -5.80 -12.38 2.54
C PRO A 124 -6.22 -13.81 2.20
N SER A 125 -5.30 -14.56 1.61
CA SER A 125 -5.49 -15.96 1.24
C SER A 125 -4.12 -16.61 1.02
N PRO A 126 -3.99 -17.94 1.02
CA PRO A 126 -2.71 -18.60 0.81
C PRO A 126 -2.04 -18.34 -0.55
N THR A 127 -2.79 -17.81 -1.52
CA THR A 127 -2.27 -17.40 -2.85
C THR A 127 -2.05 -15.89 -2.96
N THR A 128 -2.48 -15.13 -1.95
CA THR A 128 -2.30 -13.70 -1.89
C THR A 128 -0.87 -13.39 -1.47
N GLU A 129 -0.25 -12.44 -2.16
CA GLU A 129 1.11 -12.00 -1.92
C GLU A 129 1.13 -10.52 -1.60
N TRP A 130 1.64 -10.15 -0.43
CA TRP A 130 1.73 -8.77 0.06
C TRP A 130 3.15 -8.37 0.42
N PHE A 131 3.41 -7.07 0.38
CA PHE A 131 4.51 -6.40 1.04
C PHE A 131 4.01 -5.08 1.60
N LEU A 132 4.26 -4.80 2.88
CA LEU A 132 3.85 -3.55 3.52
C LEU A 132 5.01 -3.01 4.35
N VAL A 133 5.46 -1.80 4.04
CA VAL A 133 6.55 -1.13 4.75
C VAL A 133 6.26 0.35 4.96
N LYS A 134 6.92 0.94 5.95
CA LYS A 134 6.99 2.38 6.15
C LYS A 134 8.42 2.81 6.45
N SER A 135 8.71 4.09 6.25
CA SER A 135 9.96 4.71 6.66
C SER A 135 9.67 5.93 7.56
N PRO A 136 10.47 6.17 8.61
CA PRO A 136 10.42 7.43 9.38
C PRO A 136 10.66 8.69 8.53
N ALA A 137 11.24 8.55 7.34
CA ALA A 137 11.45 9.65 6.41
C ALA A 137 10.21 9.96 5.55
N TRP A 138 9.21 9.09 5.54
CA TRP A 138 8.01 9.23 4.71
C TRP A 138 6.85 9.74 5.56
N THR A 139 6.82 11.05 5.73
CA THR A 139 5.70 11.74 6.37
C THR A 139 5.10 12.71 5.36
N PHE A 140 3.80 12.60 5.12
CA PHE A 140 3.10 13.53 4.23
C PHE A 140 3.32 14.97 4.67
N PRO A 141 3.63 15.88 3.73
CA PRO A 141 3.96 17.26 4.06
C PRO A 141 2.75 18.03 4.61
N ASP A 142 3.00 19.27 5.05
CA ASP A 142 1.95 20.18 5.50
C ASP A 142 1.07 20.64 4.33
N ALA A 143 -0.25 20.63 4.52
CA ALA A 143 -1.23 21.07 3.53
C ALA A 143 -1.50 22.57 3.65
N THR A 144 -0.44 23.37 3.83
CA THR A 144 -0.58 24.81 4.03
C THR A 144 -0.90 25.51 2.70
N PRO A 145 -2.03 26.22 2.59
CA PRO A 145 -2.42 26.85 1.33
C PRO A 145 -1.36 27.84 0.82
N GLY A 146 -0.85 27.60 -0.40
CA GLY A 146 0.14 28.47 -1.04
C GLY A 146 1.56 28.43 -0.43
N CYS A 147 1.86 27.48 0.47
CA CYS A 147 3.20 27.37 1.07
C CYS A 147 4.27 26.93 0.08
N CYS A 148 3.85 26.16 -0.92
CA CYS A 148 4.73 25.16 -1.53
C CYS A 148 4.75 25.24 -3.06
N ASP A 149 4.18 26.31 -3.64
CA ASP A 149 4.05 26.59 -5.06
C ASP A 149 5.36 26.57 -5.87
N ASN A 150 6.51 26.67 -5.18
CA ASN A 150 7.86 26.60 -5.77
C ASN A 150 8.80 25.69 -4.96
N ALA A 151 8.26 24.86 -4.06
CA ALA A 151 9.06 23.88 -3.35
C ALA A 151 9.51 22.78 -4.32
N LEU A 152 10.69 22.22 -4.06
CA LEU A 152 11.10 21.01 -4.78
C LEU A 152 10.16 19.86 -4.40
N PRO A 153 9.88 18.93 -5.34
CA PRO A 153 9.16 17.71 -5.02
C PRO A 153 9.80 16.97 -3.86
N VAL A 154 8.98 16.44 -2.97
CA VAL A 154 9.42 15.46 -1.98
C VAL A 154 9.66 14.14 -2.71
N GLN A 155 10.79 13.50 -2.46
CA GLN A 155 11.15 12.23 -3.07
C GLN A 155 11.21 11.15 -2.01
N TRP A 156 10.47 10.06 -2.23
CA TRP A 156 10.49 8.86 -1.39
C TRP A 156 10.83 7.64 -2.22
N SER A 157 11.89 6.94 -1.86
CA SER A 157 12.32 5.75 -2.58
C SER A 157 12.41 4.57 -1.63
N LEU A 158 12.15 3.35 -2.10
CA LEU A 158 12.50 2.14 -1.35
C LEU A 158 13.99 2.12 -0.96
N ALA A 159 14.86 2.82 -1.69
CA ALA A 159 16.27 3.03 -1.32
C ALA A 159 16.47 3.82 -0.02
N ASP A 160 15.46 4.55 0.47
CA ASP A 160 15.49 5.21 1.79
C ASP A 160 15.37 4.20 2.94
N LEU A 161 14.96 2.97 2.66
CA LEU A 161 14.85 1.92 3.66
C LEU A 161 16.23 1.42 4.07
N THR A 162 16.37 1.24 5.38
CA THR A 162 17.55 0.66 6.02
C THR A 162 17.17 -0.69 6.62
N PRO A 163 18.14 -1.54 7.01
CA PRO A 163 17.84 -2.78 7.72
C PRO A 163 17.12 -2.60 9.07
N THR A 164 16.99 -1.37 9.57
CA THR A 164 16.20 -1.06 10.78
C THR A 164 14.71 -0.81 10.48
N ASN A 165 14.36 -0.61 9.20
CA ASN A 165 12.99 -0.46 8.74
C ASN A 165 12.40 -1.84 8.44
N THR A 166 12.04 -2.57 9.49
CA THR A 166 11.40 -3.89 9.34
C THR A 166 10.02 -3.73 8.70
N PRO A 167 9.75 -4.37 7.55
CA PRO A 167 8.41 -4.41 6.97
C PRO A 167 7.41 -5.01 7.95
N VAL A 168 6.15 -4.57 7.88
CA VAL A 168 5.06 -5.25 8.58
C VAL A 168 4.81 -6.61 7.94
N TRP A 169 4.92 -6.69 6.61
CA TRP A 169 4.74 -7.90 5.82
C TRP A 169 5.70 -7.93 4.63
N GLY A 170 6.16 -9.11 4.23
CA GLY A 170 7.16 -9.26 3.17
C GLY A 170 8.58 -8.98 3.66
N SER A 171 9.52 -8.79 2.74
CA SER A 171 10.92 -8.51 3.06
C SER A 171 11.49 -7.39 2.20
N GLN A 172 12.44 -6.64 2.77
CA GLN A 172 13.23 -5.63 2.07
C GLN A 172 14.69 -5.74 2.51
N MET A 173 15.62 -5.78 1.56
CA MET A 173 17.06 -5.84 1.80
C MET A 173 17.48 -7.00 2.75
N GLY A 174 16.75 -8.13 2.71
CA GLY A 174 16.94 -9.27 3.60
C GLY A 174 16.49 -9.06 5.04
N THR A 175 15.72 -7.99 5.30
CA THR A 175 15.05 -7.73 6.57
C THR A 175 13.59 -8.16 6.46
N ASP A 176 13.27 -9.26 7.13
CA ASP A 176 11.96 -9.89 7.00
C ASP A 176 10.95 -9.33 7.99
N GLY A 177 9.76 -9.03 7.48
CA GLY A 177 8.55 -8.84 8.24
C GLY A 177 7.78 -10.15 8.41
N GLN A 178 6.45 -10.05 8.51
CA GLN A 178 5.57 -11.21 8.61
C GLN A 178 5.25 -11.82 7.24
N GLY A 179 4.70 -13.04 7.25
CA GLY A 179 4.32 -13.81 6.05
C GLY A 179 5.29 -14.94 5.72
N GLU A 180 5.01 -15.65 4.63
CA GLU A 180 5.74 -16.84 4.20
C GLU A 180 6.37 -16.70 2.81
N PHE A 181 7.52 -17.36 2.64
CA PHE A 181 8.27 -17.41 1.39
C PHE A 181 8.97 -18.75 1.22
N THR A 182 9.38 -19.04 0.00
CA THR A 182 10.06 -20.30 -0.36
C THR A 182 11.42 -20.09 -1.02
N SER A 183 11.72 -18.87 -1.48
CA SER A 183 13.05 -18.49 -1.94
C SER A 183 13.59 -17.36 -1.07
N ASP A 184 14.71 -17.62 -0.43
CA ASP A 184 15.48 -16.63 0.33
C ASP A 184 16.38 -15.81 -0.62
N GLY A 185 16.66 -14.56 -0.27
CA GLY A 185 17.50 -13.65 -1.05
C GLY A 185 17.50 -12.22 -0.52
N VAL A 186 18.51 -11.45 -0.93
CA VAL A 186 18.59 -10.01 -0.62
C VAL A 186 18.01 -9.24 -1.80
N TYR A 187 16.71 -9.01 -1.74
CA TYR A 187 15.95 -8.27 -2.74
C TYR A 187 15.59 -6.88 -2.22
N GLU A 188 15.40 -5.90 -3.10
CA GLU A 188 14.93 -4.59 -2.67
C GLU A 188 13.52 -4.68 -2.07
N LEU A 189 12.68 -5.52 -2.67
CA LEU A 189 11.35 -5.86 -2.20
C LEU A 189 11.06 -7.32 -2.52
N GLN A 190 10.51 -8.04 -1.55
CA GLN A 190 9.94 -9.37 -1.74
C GLN A 190 8.55 -9.44 -1.11
N THR A 191 7.55 -9.84 -1.90
CA THR A 191 6.20 -10.12 -1.37
C THR A 191 6.12 -11.50 -0.75
N TYR A 192 5.40 -11.64 0.35
CA TYR A 192 5.20 -12.89 1.08
C TYR A 192 3.73 -13.33 1.04
N THR A 193 3.52 -14.63 1.14
CA THR A 193 2.20 -15.28 1.15
C THR A 193 1.65 -15.47 2.56
N PHE A 194 0.38 -15.84 2.66
CA PHE A 194 -0.26 -16.25 3.91
C PHE A 194 -0.10 -17.75 4.15
N VAL A 195 0.06 -18.16 5.41
CA VAL A 195 -0.04 -19.56 5.79
C VAL A 195 -1.47 -20.04 5.52
N PRO A 196 -1.67 -21.19 4.85
CA PRO A 196 -2.96 -21.87 4.89
C PRO A 196 -3.28 -22.19 6.35
N GLU A 197 -4.25 -21.48 6.94
CA GLU A 197 -4.77 -21.89 8.24
C GLU A 197 -5.19 -23.36 8.14
N PRO A 198 -4.63 -24.28 8.96
CA PRO A 198 -5.18 -25.62 9.03
C PRO A 198 -6.61 -25.44 9.48
N SER A 199 -7.58 -25.78 8.62
CA SER A 199 -8.98 -25.50 8.92
C SER A 199 -9.28 -26.03 10.32
N SER A 200 -9.86 -25.19 11.17
CA SER A 200 -10.20 -25.56 12.54
C SER A 200 -11.11 -26.81 12.56
N ALA A 201 -11.83 -27.07 11.46
CA ALA A 201 -12.52 -28.33 11.18
C ALA A 201 -11.58 -29.54 11.03
N LEU A 202 -10.46 -29.42 10.31
CA LEU A 202 -9.43 -30.47 10.21
C LEU A 202 -8.80 -30.77 11.57
N LEU A 203 -8.47 -29.72 12.34
CA LEU A 203 -7.93 -29.89 13.71
C LEU A 203 -8.95 -30.53 14.66
N ALA A 204 -10.21 -30.14 14.57
CA ALA A 204 -11.30 -30.75 15.33
C ALA A 204 -11.53 -32.22 14.92
N LEU A 205 -11.47 -32.54 13.61
CA LEU A 205 -11.60 -33.91 13.10
C LEU A 205 -10.43 -34.79 13.55
N LEU A 206 -9.20 -34.29 13.49
CA LEU A 206 -8.02 -34.99 13.99
C LEU A 206 -8.11 -35.21 15.51
N GLY A 207 -8.56 -34.21 16.27
CA GLY A 207 -8.84 -34.35 17.70
C GLY A 207 -9.89 -35.43 18.00
N CYS A 208 -11.00 -35.43 17.28
CA CYS A 208 -12.05 -36.45 17.39
C CYS A 208 -11.54 -37.85 17.02
N ALA A 209 -10.76 -37.99 15.94
CA ALA A 209 -10.18 -39.26 15.52
C ALA A 209 -9.21 -39.82 16.56
N PHE A 210 -8.41 -38.96 17.20
CA PHE A 210 -7.51 -39.37 18.28
C PHE A 210 -8.27 -39.84 19.53
N LEU A 211 -9.38 -39.17 19.88
CA LEU A 211 -10.24 -39.59 20.99
C LEU A 211 -10.95 -40.93 20.72
N LEU A 212 -11.36 -41.18 19.48
CA LEU A 212 -12.00 -42.43 19.07
C LEU A 212 -11.02 -43.60 19.04
N THR A 213 -9.80 -43.39 18.53
CA THR A 213 -8.75 -44.44 18.49
C THR A 213 -8.15 -44.75 19.87
N ARG A 214 -8.21 -43.81 20.82
CA ARG A 214 -7.86 -44.07 22.22
C ARG A 214 -8.87 -44.96 22.94
N ARG A 215 -10.14 -44.89 22.55
CA ARG A 215 -11.22 -45.70 23.14
C ARG A 215 -11.30 -47.13 22.61
N SER A 216 -10.70 -47.41 21.44
CA SER A 216 -10.77 -48.72 20.78
C SER A 216 -9.58 -49.64 21.07
N ARG A 217 -8.76 -49.36 22.10
CA ARG A 217 -7.76 -50.32 22.62
C ARG A 217 -8.36 -51.12 23.78
N PRO A 218 -8.94 -52.32 23.53
CA PRO A 218 -9.27 -53.26 24.60
C PRO A 218 -7.97 -53.79 25.24
N GLN A 219 -7.98 -53.95 26.57
CA GLN A 219 -6.97 -54.71 27.32
C GLN A 219 -7.08 -56.21 27.01
#